data_AF-A0AA44S565-F1
#
_entry.id   AF-A0AA44S565-F1
#
_cell.length_a   1.000
_cell.length_b   1.000
_cell.length_c   1.000
_cell.angle_alpha   90.00
_cell.angle_beta   90.00
_cell.angle_gamma   90.00
#
_symmetry.space_group_name_H-M   'P 1'
#
loop_
_entity.id
_entity.type
_entity.pdbx_description
1 polymer ?
#
loop_
_entity_poly.entity_id
_entity_poly.type
_entity_poly.pdbx_seq_one_letter_code
_entity_poly.pdbx_strand_id
1 'polypeptide(L)'
;MTALLEGNVLIAPGWPNHVHHAAAQRWFTQFSSNGWATTPITEAGYVRISSNRSVMQVSTTPAIAIAQLAAMTSLAGHTFWPDDVPLIVGSAGDRDAVSNHR
;
A
#
# COMPACT_ATOMS: atom_id res chain seq x y z
N MET A 1 12.27 0.32 -14.50
CA MET A 1 12.14 1.41 -13.49
C MET A 1 11.12 0.92 -12.49
N THR A 2 11.50 0.81 -11.22
CA THR A 2 10.64 0.23 -10.18
C THR A 2 9.65 1.28 -9.69
N ALA A 3 8.35 0.96 -9.72
CA ALA A 3 7.29 1.87 -9.25
C ALA A 3 6.99 1.67 -7.77
N LEU A 4 7.03 2.72 -6.95
CA LEU A 4 6.56 2.67 -5.57
C LEU A 4 5.03 2.70 -5.53
N LEU A 5 4.41 1.68 -4.93
CA LEU A 5 2.96 1.61 -4.85
C LEU A 5 2.43 2.32 -3.62
N GLU A 6 1.38 3.11 -3.84
CA GLU A 6 0.58 3.68 -2.76
C GLU A 6 -0.33 2.60 -2.15
N GLY A 7 -0.73 2.78 -0.89
CA GLY A 7 -1.59 1.83 -0.16
C GLY A 7 -2.85 1.45 -0.91
N ASN A 8 -3.57 2.39 -1.56
CA ASN A 8 -4.78 2.07 -2.31
C ASN A 8 -4.52 1.19 -3.53
N VAL A 9 -3.36 1.32 -4.18
CA VAL A 9 -2.97 0.44 -5.31
C VAL A 9 -2.62 -0.97 -4.81
N LEU A 10 -2.09 -1.08 -3.59
CA LEU A 10 -1.85 -2.36 -2.93
C LEU A 10 -3.15 -3.04 -2.48
N ILE A 11 -4.10 -2.24 -2.02
CA ILE A 11 -5.37 -2.66 -1.45
C ILE A 11 -6.38 -3.10 -2.54
N ALA A 12 -6.52 -2.28 -3.59
CA ALA A 12 -7.60 -2.41 -4.58
C ALA A 12 -7.68 -3.77 -5.30
N PRO A 13 -6.58 -4.49 -5.63
CA PRO A 13 -6.65 -5.76 -6.34
C PRO A 13 -7.42 -6.84 -5.60
N GLY A 14 -7.42 -6.82 -4.27
CA GLY A 14 -8.12 -7.82 -3.45
C GLY A 14 -9.61 -7.56 -3.30
N TRP A 15 -10.10 -6.36 -3.67
CA TRP A 15 -11.43 -5.88 -3.29
C TRP A 15 -12.26 -5.46 -4.50
N PRO A 16 -13.17 -6.32 -4.99
CA PRO A 16 -13.99 -6.02 -6.17
C PRO A 16 -14.82 -4.75 -6.06
N ASN A 17 -15.26 -4.40 -4.85
CA ASN A 17 -16.07 -3.20 -4.58
C ASN A 17 -15.24 -1.92 -4.43
N HIS A 18 -13.91 -2.00 -4.48
CA HIS A 18 -13.05 -0.83 -4.43
C HIS A 18 -13.11 -0.08 -5.77
N VAL A 19 -13.30 1.23 -5.75
CA VAL A 19 -13.45 2.06 -6.97
C VAL A 19 -12.28 1.91 -7.95
N HIS A 20 -11.08 1.63 -7.44
CA HIS A 20 -9.88 1.41 -8.24
C HIS A 20 -9.58 -0.06 -8.58
N HIS A 21 -10.45 -1.01 -8.24
CA HIS A 21 -10.19 -2.45 -8.42
C HIS A 21 -9.74 -2.80 -9.85
N ALA A 22 -10.53 -2.42 -10.85
CA ALA A 22 -10.22 -2.69 -12.25
C ALA A 22 -8.93 -1.99 -12.72
N ALA A 23 -8.65 -0.78 -12.22
CA ALA A 23 -7.45 -0.04 -12.56
C ALA A 23 -6.20 -0.71 -11.97
N ALA A 24 -6.26 -1.12 -10.69
CA ALA A 24 -5.15 -1.79 -10.01
C ALA A 24 -4.87 -3.17 -10.62
N GLN A 25 -5.91 -3.95 -10.94
CA GLN A 25 -5.76 -5.22 -11.67
C GLN A 25 -5.04 -5.02 -13.01
N ARG A 26 -5.50 -4.06 -13.84
CA ARG A 26 -4.82 -3.72 -15.11
C ARG A 26 -3.38 -3.31 -14.90
N TRP A 27 -3.11 -2.52 -13.86
CA TRP A 27 -1.75 -2.07 -13.56
C TRP A 27 -0.84 -3.27 -13.20
N PHE A 28 -1.29 -4.17 -12.33
CA PHE A 28 -0.52 -5.37 -11.96
C PHE A 28 -0.28 -6.27 -13.17
N THR A 29 -1.26 -6.45 -14.05
CA THR A 29 -1.08 -7.25 -15.28
C THR A 29 -0.09 -6.62 -16.26
N GLN A 30 -0.09 -5.29 -16.39
CA GLN A 30 0.67 -4.60 -17.45
C GLN A 30 2.08 -4.16 -17.02
N PHE A 31 2.27 -3.80 -15.74
CA PHE A 31 3.46 -3.08 -15.31
C PHE A 31 4.23 -3.73 -14.15
N SER A 32 3.64 -4.68 -13.41
CA SER A 32 4.33 -5.27 -12.23
C SER A 32 5.65 -5.97 -12.59
N SER A 33 5.75 -6.55 -13.79
CA SER A 33 6.98 -7.18 -14.29
C SER A 33 8.14 -6.18 -14.50
N ASN A 34 7.86 -4.88 -14.65
CA ASN A 34 8.88 -3.83 -14.76
C ASN A 34 9.50 -3.44 -13.41
N GLY A 35 9.02 -4.04 -12.33
CA GLY A 35 9.45 -3.80 -10.96
C GLY A 35 8.47 -2.90 -10.21
N TRP A 36 8.21 -3.24 -8.95
CA TRP A 36 7.40 -2.46 -8.05
C TRP A 36 7.87 -2.60 -6.61
N ALA A 37 7.56 -1.61 -5.79
CA ALA A 37 8.06 -1.55 -4.43
C ALA A 37 6.97 -1.22 -3.42
N THR A 38 7.22 -1.67 -2.20
CA THR A 38 6.53 -1.27 -0.97
C THR A 38 7.55 -0.70 0.01
N THR A 39 7.05 0.04 0.98
CA THR A 39 7.78 0.60 2.12
C THR A 39 7.13 0.15 3.43
N PRO A 40 7.80 0.31 4.59
CA PRO A 40 7.17 0.10 5.89
C PRO A 40 5.80 0.81 6.02
N ILE A 41 5.70 2.05 5.53
CA ILE A 41 4.47 2.85 5.61
C ILE A 41 3.35 2.27 4.76
N THR A 42 3.64 1.87 3.52
CA THR A 42 2.61 1.32 2.63
C THR A 42 2.12 -0.04 3.09
N GLU A 43 3.01 -0.88 3.65
CA GLU A 43 2.68 -2.19 4.20
C GLU A 43 1.85 -2.08 5.49
N ALA A 44 2.27 -1.21 6.41
CA ALA A 44 1.49 -0.92 7.62
C ALA A 44 0.12 -0.32 7.28
N GLY A 45 0.07 0.58 6.30
CA GLY A 45 -1.16 1.17 5.78
C GLY A 45 -2.12 0.11 5.24
N TYR A 46 -1.62 -0.84 4.45
CA TYR A 46 -2.39 -1.97 3.94
C TYR A 46 -2.99 -2.79 5.07
N VAL A 47 -2.20 -3.23 6.05
CA VAL A 47 -2.69 -4.04 7.17
C VAL A 47 -3.74 -3.27 7.97
N ARG A 48 -3.50 -1.99 8.27
CA ARG A 48 -4.42 -1.15 9.04
C ARG A 48 -5.77 -0.97 8.34
N ILE A 49 -5.76 -0.65 7.05
CA ILE A 49 -7.00 -0.41 6.30
C ILE A 49 -7.75 -1.71 6.05
N SER A 50 -7.03 -2.78 5.69
CA SER A 50 -7.62 -4.10 5.42
C SER A 50 -8.30 -4.72 6.64
N SER A 51 -7.82 -4.39 7.84
CA SER A 51 -8.36 -4.90 9.10
C SER A 51 -9.40 -4.00 9.77
N ASN A 52 -9.73 -2.84 9.18
CA ASN A 52 -10.67 -1.90 9.76
C ASN A 52 -12.10 -2.07 9.21
N ARG A 53 -13.01 -2.62 10.03
CA ARG A 53 -14.44 -2.79 9.69
C ARG A 53 -15.16 -1.49 9.29
N SER A 54 -14.78 -0.36 9.89
CA SER A 54 -15.47 0.91 9.61
C SER A 54 -15.10 1.46 8.23
N VAL A 55 -13.93 1.10 7.72
CA VAL A 55 -13.46 1.46 6.37
C VAL A 55 -13.88 0.38 5.37
N MET A 56 -13.78 -0.88 5.79
CA MET A 56 -14.03 -2.05 4.98
C MET A 56 -15.21 -2.85 5.52
N GLN A 57 -16.34 -2.79 4.82
CA GLN A 57 -17.54 -3.55 5.17
C GLN A 57 -17.28 -5.07 5.29
N VAL A 58 -16.24 -5.55 4.58
CA VAL A 58 -15.70 -6.91 4.70
C VAL A 58 -14.21 -6.81 5.08
N SER A 59 -13.91 -6.31 6.28
CA SER A 59 -12.53 -6.27 6.77
C SER A 59 -12.03 -7.66 7.17
N THR A 60 -10.75 -7.93 6.94
CA THR A 60 -10.09 -9.16 7.42
C THR A 60 -9.54 -8.96 8.83
N THR A 61 -9.02 -10.00 9.48
CA THR A 61 -8.24 -9.80 10.72
C THR A 61 -6.84 -9.28 10.36
N PRO A 62 -6.12 -8.60 11.26
CA PRO A 62 -4.73 -8.22 11.01
C PRO A 62 -3.85 -9.40 10.58
N ALA A 63 -4.06 -10.59 11.17
CA ALA A 63 -3.33 -11.80 10.79
C ALA A 63 -3.61 -12.23 9.34
N ILE A 64 -4.87 -12.16 8.88
CA ILE A 64 -5.22 -12.45 7.49
C ILE A 64 -4.64 -11.39 6.56
N ALA A 65 -4.73 -10.10 6.92
CA ALA A 65 -4.15 -9.02 6.12
C ALA A 65 -2.62 -9.17 5.97
N ILE A 66 -1.91 -9.56 7.02
CA ILE A 66 -0.45 -9.84 6.96
C ILE A 66 -0.17 -11.01 6.01
N ALA A 67 -0.95 -12.09 6.08
CA ALA A 67 -0.78 -13.24 5.18
C ALA A 67 -1.06 -12.87 3.72
N GLN A 68 -2.08 -12.04 3.45
CA GLN A 68 -2.39 -11.53 2.11
C GLN A 68 -1.29 -10.61 1.58
N LEU A 69 -0.76 -9.73 2.42
CA LEU A 69 0.35 -8.87 2.08
C LEU A 69 1.60 -9.70 1.73
N ALA A 70 1.94 -10.70 2.54
CA ALA A 70 3.06 -11.60 2.27
C ALA A 70 2.90 -12.35 0.94
N ALA A 71 1.67 -12.81 0.63
CA ALA A 71 1.38 -13.43 -0.66
C ALA A 71 1.61 -12.44 -1.82
N MET A 72 1.15 -11.19 -1.68
CA MET A 72 1.37 -10.17 -2.70
C MET A 72 2.84 -9.79 -2.89
N THR A 73 3.60 -9.60 -1.81
CA THR A 73 5.02 -9.22 -1.89
C THR A 73 5.92 -10.37 -2.35
N SER A 74 5.42 -11.61 -2.35
CA SER A 74 6.09 -12.75 -3.00
C SER A 74 5.94 -12.78 -4.53
N LEU A 75 5.12 -11.91 -5.13
CA LEU A 75 4.99 -11.83 -6.57
C LEU A 75 6.28 -11.29 -7.22
N ALA A 76 6.58 -11.79 -8.41
CA ALA A 76 7.75 -11.36 -9.17
C ALA A 76 7.75 -9.84 -9.39
N GLY A 77 8.96 -9.26 -9.39
CA GLY A 77 9.16 -7.82 -9.58
C GLY A 77 8.97 -6.99 -8.31
N HIS A 78 8.54 -7.58 -7.19
CA HIS A 78 8.48 -6.87 -5.91
C HIS A 78 9.88 -6.59 -5.35
N THR A 79 10.05 -5.44 -4.70
CA THR A 79 11.19 -5.12 -3.87
C THR A 79 10.74 -4.29 -2.67
N PHE A 80 11.21 -4.63 -1.49
CA PHE A 80 10.98 -3.81 -0.31
C PHE A 80 11.99 -2.66 -0.24
N TRP A 81 11.51 -1.43 -0.04
CA TRP A 81 12.34 -0.25 0.19
C TRP A 81 12.27 0.15 1.66
N PRO A 82 13.38 0.06 2.42
CA PRO A 82 13.40 0.52 3.79
C PRO A 82 13.18 2.03 3.84
N ASP A 83 12.49 2.49 4.88
CA ASP A 83 12.33 3.92 5.16
C ASP A 83 13.54 4.37 5.99
N ASP A 84 14.69 4.52 5.32
CA ASP A 84 15.97 4.93 5.89
C ASP A 84 16.19 6.45 5.86
N VAL A 85 15.22 7.19 5.31
CA VAL A 85 15.19 8.65 5.24
C VAL A 85 13.92 9.20 5.88
N PRO A 86 13.97 10.31 6.64
CA PRO A 86 12.77 10.90 7.20
C PRO A 86 11.83 11.45 6.10
N LEU A 87 10.69 10.79 5.88
CA LEU A 87 9.71 11.19 4.84
C LEU A 87 9.16 12.62 5.02
N ILE A 88 9.00 13.08 6.27
CA ILE A 88 8.34 14.36 6.62
C ILE A 88 9.33 15.37 7.26
N VAL A 89 10.57 14.95 7.50
CA VAL A 89 11.52 15.69 8.37
C VAL A 89 12.82 16.04 7.64
N GLY A 90 12.86 15.99 6.30
CA GLY A 90 13.91 16.65 5.54
C GLY A 90 13.83 18.17 5.71
N SER A 91 14.96 18.87 5.56
CA SER A 91 15.05 20.35 5.69
C SER A 91 14.18 21.13 4.68
N ALA A 92 13.51 20.45 3.75
CA ALA A 92 12.63 21.01 2.73
C ALA A 92 11.13 20.95 3.09
N GLY A 93 10.73 20.29 4.18
CA GLY A 93 9.32 20.17 4.58
C GLY A 93 8.91 21.23 5.60
N ASP A 94 7.84 21.98 5.29
CA ASP A 94 7.16 22.81 6.29
C ASP A 94 6.45 21.89 7.30
N ARG A 95 6.99 21.84 8.52
CA ARG A 95 6.54 20.93 9.58
C ARG A 95 5.22 21.39 10.21
N ASP A 96 4.82 22.63 9.99
CA ASP A 96 3.54 23.18 10.46
C ASP A 96 2.39 22.91 9.46
N ALA A 97 2.70 22.39 8.27
CA ALA A 97 1.71 22.03 7.24
C ALA A 97 1.11 20.62 7.42
N VAL A 98 1.59 19.84 8.39
CA VAL A 98 1.07 18.49 8.67
C VAL A 98 0.06 18.56 9.82
N SER A 99 -1.21 18.76 9.47
CA SER A 99 -2.33 18.63 10.41
C SER A 99 -3.10 17.33 10.18
N ASN A 100 -3.79 16.86 11.22
CA ASN A 100 -4.74 15.76 11.09
C ASN A 100 -6.18 16.32 11.07
N HIS A 101 -7.19 15.48 11.25
CA HIS A 101 -8.60 15.92 11.25
C HIS A 101 -9.00 16.68 12.54
N ARG A 102 -8.02 17.14 13.32
CA ARG A 102 -8.13 18.12 14.39
C ARG A 102 -7.14 19.24 14.15
#